data_AF-A0A8T5RTR6-F1
#
_entry.id   AF-A0A8T5RTR6-F1
#
_cell.length_a   1.000
_cell.length_b   1.000
_cell.length_c   1.000
_cell.angle_alpha   90.00
_cell.angle_beta   90.00
_cell.angle_gamma   90.00
#
_symmetry.space_group_name_H-M   'P 1'
#
loop_
_entity.id
_entity.type
_entity.pdbx_description
1 polymer ?
#
loop_
_entity_poly.entity_id
_entity_poly.type
_entity_poly.pdbx_seq_one_letter_code
_entity_poly.pdbx_strand_id
1 'polypeptide(L)' 'MNKFNIMNAEEPPRPKGININSGAPPIDTVDIYDNPINTSNLLKDYKGVLIDFFRGNW' A
#
# COMPACT_ATOMS: atom_id res chain seq x y z
N MET A 1 18.23 35.51 24.64
CA MET A 1 17.99 35.10 23.23
C MET A 1 18.38 33.63 23.09
N ASN A 2 17.41 32.71 23.02
CA ASN A 2 17.69 31.30 22.73
C ASN A 2 17.27 31.01 21.28
N LYS A 3 18.26 30.71 20.43
CA LYS A 3 18.05 30.24 19.05
C LYS A 3 17.54 28.81 19.09
N PHE A 4 16.28 28.60 18.68
CA PHE A 4 15.78 27.28 18.35
C PHE A 4 16.50 26.80 17.07
N ASN A 5 17.38 25.82 17.22
CA ASN A 5 18.02 25.15 16.10
C ASN A 5 17.02 24.09 15.59
N ILE A 6 16.14 24.48 14.66
CA ILE A 6 15.29 23.52 13.95
C ILE A 6 16.20 22.81 12.96
N MET A 7 16.75 21.66 13.35
CA MET A 7 17.30 20.74 12.38
C MET A 7 16.13 20.30 11.50
N ASN A 8 16.14 20.69 10.22
CA ASN A 8 15.34 20.04 9.20
C ASN A 8 15.84 18.58 9.14
N ALA A 9 15.32 17.72 10.01
CA ALA A 9 15.61 16.31 9.98
C ALA A 9 15.12 15.81 8.62
N GLU A 10 16.05 15.37 7.77
CA GLU A 10 15.70 14.78 6.48
C GLU A 10 14.73 13.63 6.72
N GLU A 11 13.65 13.58 5.93
CA GLU A 11 12.71 12.47 6.00
C GLU A 11 13.49 11.16 5.76
N PRO A 12 13.35 10.15 6.63
CA PRO A 12 14.05 8.89 6.43
C PRO A 12 13.68 8.30 5.06
N PRO A 13 14.63 7.63 4.37
CA PRO A 13 14.37 7.06 3.07
C PRO A 13 13.18 6.09 3.15
N ARG A 14 12.19 6.30 2.28
CA ARG A 14 11.00 5.45 2.23
C ARG A 14 11.39 4.06 1.73
N PRO A 15 10.79 2.99 2.28
CA PRO A 15 10.91 1.66 1.70
C PRO A 15 10.53 1.70 0.22
N LYS A 16 11.28 0.99 -0.62
CA LYS A 16 10.90 0.84 -2.03
C LYS A 16 9.56 0.11 -2.11
N GLY A 17 8.76 0.51 -3.10
CA GLY A 17 7.51 -0.17 -3.43
C GLY A 17 7.76 -1.57 -4.03
N ILE A 18 6.70 -2.17 -4.54
CA ILE A 18 6.75 -3.48 -5.20
C ILE A 18 7.65 -3.38 -6.44
N ASN A 19 8.54 -4.36 -6.62
CA ASN A 19 9.42 -4.40 -7.78
C ASN A 19 8.62 -4.63 -9.07
N ILE A 20 8.95 -3.89 -10.13
CA ILE A 20 8.40 -4.14 -11.46
C ILE A 20 8.76 -5.55 -11.94
N ASN A 21 7.85 -6.20 -12.69
CA ASN A 21 7.99 -7.58 -13.17
C ASN A 21 8.14 -8.65 -12.07
N SER A 22 7.86 -8.32 -10.81
CA SER A 22 7.69 -9.31 -9.76
C SER A 22 6.27 -9.88 -9.78
N GLY A 23 6.05 -11.03 -9.13
CA GLY A 23 4.70 -11.56 -8.95
C GLY A 23 3.84 -10.60 -8.11
N ALA A 24 2.53 -10.54 -8.41
CA ALA A 24 1.61 -9.76 -7.60
C ALA A 24 1.67 -10.22 -6.13
N PRO A 25 1.69 -9.31 -5.15
CA PRO A 25 1.70 -9.69 -3.75
C PRO A 25 0.40 -10.40 -3.37
N PRO A 26 0.46 -11.39 -2.45
CA PRO A 26 -0.76 -11.94 -1.87
C PRO A 26 -1.46 -10.85 -1.06
N ILE A 27 -2.74 -10.62 -1.34
CA ILE A 27 -3.62 -9.78 -0.53
C ILE A 27 -4.76 -10.69 -0.09
N ASP A 28 -4.86 -10.86 1.21
CA ASP A 28 -5.87 -11.64 1.90
C ASP A 28 -6.56 -10.71 2.88
N THR A 29 -7.73 -10.22 2.50
CA THR A 29 -8.47 -9.20 3.24
C THR A 29 -9.98 -9.43 3.12
N VAL A 30 -10.78 -8.52 3.65
CA VAL A 30 -12.23 -8.50 3.51
C VAL A 30 -12.69 -7.14 2.96
N ASP A 31 -13.77 -7.14 2.20
CA ASP A 31 -14.41 -5.90 1.78
C ASP A 31 -15.26 -5.28 2.91
N ILE A 32 -15.93 -4.16 2.62
CA ILE A 32 -16.78 -3.43 3.57
C ILE A 32 -18.04 -4.21 4.01
N TYR A 33 -18.31 -5.36 3.40
CA TYR A 33 -19.43 -6.25 3.71
C TYR A 33 -18.95 -7.60 4.26
N ASP A 34 -17.70 -7.67 4.74
CA ASP A 34 -17.04 -8.87 5.26
C ASP A 34 -16.86 -10.00 4.25
N ASN A 35 -16.96 -9.74 2.94
CA ASN A 35 -16.67 -10.76 1.94
C ASN A 35 -15.15 -10.95 1.80
N PRO A 36 -14.66 -12.20 1.76
CA PRO A 36 -13.24 -12.46 1.60
C PRO A 36 -12.74 -12.05 0.22
N ILE A 37 -11.66 -11.27 0.20
CA ILE A 37 -10.95 -10.85 -1.01
C ILE A 37 -9.56 -11.48 -1.00
N ASN A 38 -9.25 -12.23 -2.05
CA ASN A 38 -7.96 -12.92 -2.23
C ASN A 38 -7.41 -12.64 -3.63
N THR A 39 -6.18 -12.10 -3.72
CA THR A 39 -5.55 -11.78 -5.02
C THR A 39 -5.46 -13.00 -5.94
N SER A 40 -5.13 -14.18 -5.41
CA SER A 40 -4.99 -15.40 -6.21
C SER A 40 -6.32 -15.86 -6.81
N ASN A 41 -7.44 -15.61 -6.14
CA ASN A 41 -8.77 -15.88 -6.68
C ASN A 41 -9.15 -14.86 -7.76
N LEU A 42 -8.91 -13.57 -7.50
CA LEU A 42 -9.16 -12.52 -8.50
C LEU A 42 -8.37 -12.75 -9.79
N LEU A 43 -7.09 -13.16 -9.69
CA LEU A 43 -6.25 -13.40 -10.87
C LEU A 43 -6.59 -14.69 -11.62
N LYS A 44 -7.48 -15.56 -11.12
CA LYS A 44 -8.05 -16.67 -11.91
C LYS A 44 -9.06 -16.16 -12.92
N ASP A 45 -9.85 -15.17 -12.52
CA ASP A 45 -10.99 -14.67 -13.30
C ASP A 45 -10.62 -13.42 -14.12
N TYR A 46 -9.64 -12.65 -13.66
CA TYR A 46 -9.23 -11.38 -14.24
C TYR A 46 -7.77 -11.38 -14.69
N LYS A 47 -7.47 -10.62 -15.76
CA LYS A 47 -6.11 -10.48 -16.31
C LYS A 47 -5.16 -9.67 -15.43
N GLY A 48 -5.69 -8.99 -14.41
CA GLY A 48 -4.93 -8.13 -13.51
C GLY A 48 -5.84 -7.48 -12.46
N VAL A 49 -5.22 -6.90 -11.44
CA VAL A 49 -5.90 -6.18 -10.34
C VAL A 49 -5.28 -4.80 -10.21
N LEU A 50 -6.12 -3.77 -10.09
CA LEU A 50 -5.71 -2.41 -9.74
C LEU A 50 -6.00 -2.19 -8.25
N ILE A 51 -4.98 -1.78 -7.50
CA ILE A 51 -5.09 -1.52 -6.06
C ILE A 51 -4.91 -0.02 -5.87
N ASP A 52 -5.92 0.63 -5.31
CA ASP A 52 -5.86 2.04 -4.94
C ASP A 52 -5.77 2.16 -3.41
N PHE A 53 -4.72 2.83 -2.94
CA PHE A 53 -4.49 3.04 -1.51
C PHE A 53 -5.06 4.40 -1.11
N PHE A 54 -6.28 4.40 -0.58
CA PHE A 54 -6.86 5.60 0.01
C PHE A 54 -6.40 5.78 1.46
N ARG A 55 -5.91 6.98 1.81
CA ARG A 55 -5.63 7.37 3.19
C ARG A 55 -6.67 8.41 3.62
N GLY A 56 -7.77 7.95 4.19
CA GLY A 56 -8.80 8.80 4.78
C GLY A 56 -9.77 7.99 5.62
N ASN A 57 -10.51 8.67 6.49
CA ASN A 57 -11.69 8.08 7.12
C ASN A 57 -12.87 8.23 6.17
N TRP A 58 -13.70 7.19 6.11
CA TRP A 58 -15.00 7.26 5.43
C TRP A 58 -16.06 7.80 6.39
#